data_AF-A0A2B4REQ0-F1
#
_entry.id   AF-A0A2B4REQ0-F1
#
_cell.length_a   1.000
_cell.length_b   1.000
_cell.length_c   1.000
_cell.angle_alpha   90.00
_cell.angle_beta   90.00
_cell.angle_gamma   90.00
#
_symmetry.space_group_name_H-M   'P 1'
#
loop_
_entity.id
_entity.type
_entity.pdbx_description
1 polymer ?
#
loop_
_entity_poly.entity_id
_entity_poly.type
_entity_poly.pdbx_seq_one_letter_code
_entity_poly.pdbx_strand_id
1 'polypeptide(L)'
;MNAANWLKASWSALEKQGNKEIKRIAILFYDGKPITDAVAIDVALKTFIEWLKSRMPCILVAHNCKSFDARFLVQAAEKNGVMDDLVKTVSGFTDPLSAFRELLPERKSQSQENLVQGLLGKSYEAHNALADVQTLYQLVNKFLNVKLLQKHSFKVSWVASYQKLLKEKKLLVNTLQPLVREKYISASMAIKCTSSGLGLPHLQVVCQRGKEEGVKQVLMERFDNKPRVSSNKRVLAQIIMSVLYR
;
A
#
# COMPACT_ATOMS: atom_id res chain seq x y z
N MET A 1 -18.32 -20.97 -4.73
CA MET A 1 -17.19 -20.26 -5.37
C MET A 1 -16.06 -20.16 -4.35
N ASN A 2 -14.97 -20.92 -4.52
CA ASN A 2 -13.88 -20.98 -3.54
C ASN A 2 -13.02 -19.71 -3.64
N ALA A 3 -12.43 -19.27 -2.52
CA ALA A 3 -11.48 -18.15 -2.44
C ALA A 3 -10.34 -18.21 -3.49
N ALA A 4 -10.06 -19.41 -4.02
CA ALA A 4 -9.21 -19.67 -5.18
C ALA A 4 -9.55 -18.83 -6.42
N ASN A 5 -10.84 -18.59 -6.71
CA ASN A 5 -11.27 -17.87 -7.90
C ASN A 5 -11.06 -16.34 -7.76
N TRP A 6 -11.09 -15.82 -6.52
CA TRP A 6 -10.83 -14.41 -6.23
C TRP A 6 -9.37 -14.03 -6.51
N LEU A 7 -8.44 -14.90 -6.14
CA LEU A 7 -7.02 -14.63 -6.35
C LEU A 7 -6.57 -14.87 -7.80
N LYS A 8 -7.14 -15.85 -8.50
CA LYS A 8 -6.88 -16.09 -9.93
C LYS A 8 -7.23 -14.89 -10.80
N ALA A 9 -8.35 -14.22 -10.53
CA ALA A 9 -8.77 -13.02 -11.26
C ALA A 9 -7.89 -11.79 -10.93
N SER A 10 -7.43 -11.68 -9.69
CA SER A 10 -6.57 -10.57 -9.27
C SER A 10 -5.17 -10.69 -9.89
N TRP A 11 -4.56 -11.89 -9.91
CA TRP A 11 -3.15 -12.07 -10.33
C TRP A 11 -2.87 -11.74 -11.80
N SER A 12 -3.77 -12.07 -12.73
CA SER A 12 -3.51 -11.79 -14.15
C SER A 12 -3.97 -10.39 -14.60
N ALA A 13 -4.82 -9.72 -13.82
CA ALA A 13 -5.05 -8.27 -13.98
C ALA A 13 -3.83 -7.44 -13.53
N LEU A 14 -2.99 -8.01 -12.65
CA LEU A 14 -1.80 -7.36 -12.08
C LEU A 14 -0.59 -7.32 -13.03
N GLU A 15 -0.47 -8.25 -13.97
CA GLU A 15 0.64 -8.29 -14.93
C GLU A 15 0.53 -7.21 -16.03
N LYS A 16 -0.69 -6.72 -16.31
CA LYS A 16 -0.95 -5.78 -17.43
C LYS A 16 -0.84 -4.29 -17.08
N GLN A 17 -0.57 -3.91 -15.83
CA GLN A 17 -0.36 -2.48 -15.48
C GLN A 17 1.04 -1.94 -15.78
N GLY A 18 1.95 -2.78 -16.29
CA GLY A 18 3.31 -2.39 -16.71
C GLY A 18 3.47 -2.04 -18.19
N ASN A 19 2.46 -2.25 -19.04
CA ASN A 19 2.58 -1.98 -20.48
C ASN A 19 1.28 -1.40 -21.07
N LYS A 20 1.44 -0.44 -21.98
CA LYS A 20 0.42 0.44 -22.55
C LYS A 20 -0.94 -0.23 -22.83
N GLU A 21 -2.01 0.45 -22.39
CA GLU A 21 -3.40 0.14 -22.71
C GLU A 21 -3.63 0.02 -24.22
N ILE A 22 -4.11 -1.15 -24.66
CA ILE A 22 -4.97 -1.26 -25.85
C ILE A 22 -6.23 -1.99 -25.38
N LYS A 23 -7.35 -1.25 -25.32
CA LYS A 23 -8.69 -1.82 -25.19
C LYS A 23 -8.97 -2.74 -26.38
N ARG A 24 -8.73 -4.04 -26.18
CA ARG A 24 -9.31 -5.14 -26.95
C ARG A 24 -9.67 -6.21 -25.94
N ILE A 25 -10.88 -6.76 -26.05
CA ILE A 25 -11.48 -7.85 -25.25
C ILE A 25 -10.38 -8.73 -24.65
N ALA A 26 -10.01 -8.46 -23.40
CA ALA A 26 -8.75 -8.95 -22.86
C ALA A 26 -8.99 -10.31 -22.21
N ILE A 27 -8.74 -11.37 -22.98
CA ILE A 27 -8.58 -12.71 -22.42
C ILE A 27 -7.46 -12.62 -21.36
N LEU A 28 -7.76 -13.12 -20.18
CA LEU A 28 -6.86 -13.18 -19.04
C LEU A 28 -5.92 -14.38 -19.25
N PHE A 29 -4.63 -14.28 -18.95
CA PHE A 29 -3.68 -15.38 -19.16
C PHE A 29 -2.93 -15.72 -17.87
N TYR A 30 -2.69 -17.00 -17.62
CA TYR A 30 -1.83 -17.50 -16.55
C TYR A 30 -0.82 -18.47 -17.15
N ASP A 31 0.47 -18.16 -17.00
CA ASP A 31 1.57 -18.95 -17.54
C ASP A 31 1.38 -19.27 -19.05
N GLY A 32 1.05 -18.23 -19.82
CA GLY A 32 0.78 -18.33 -21.26
C GLY A 32 -0.55 -18.99 -21.64
N LYS A 33 -1.35 -19.49 -20.69
CA LYS A 33 -2.66 -20.13 -20.96
C LYS A 33 -3.84 -19.19 -20.71
N PRO A 34 -4.81 -19.09 -21.63
CA PRO A 34 -5.99 -18.26 -21.41
C PRO A 34 -6.88 -18.82 -20.29
N ILE A 35 -7.34 -17.94 -19.41
CA ILE A 35 -8.35 -18.23 -18.38
C ILE A 35 -9.72 -17.94 -19.01
N THR A 36 -10.46 -19.01 -19.30
CA THR A 36 -11.77 -18.94 -19.98
C THR A 36 -12.94 -18.85 -19.02
N ASP A 37 -12.73 -19.15 -17.74
CA ASP A 37 -13.73 -19.18 -16.67
C ASP A 37 -13.62 -17.98 -15.70
N ALA A 38 -12.92 -16.92 -16.11
CA ALA A 38 -12.79 -15.70 -15.32
C ALA A 38 -14.13 -14.97 -15.19
N VAL A 39 -14.44 -14.50 -13.99
CA VAL A 39 -15.61 -13.66 -13.70
C VAL A 39 -15.23 -12.18 -13.68
N ALA A 40 -16.18 -11.31 -14.01
CA ALA A 40 -16.00 -9.87 -13.90
C ALA A 40 -15.70 -9.45 -12.45
N ILE A 41 -14.85 -8.44 -12.28
CA ILE A 41 -14.33 -8.03 -10.96
C ILE A 41 -15.43 -7.57 -10.01
N ASP A 42 -16.47 -6.91 -10.51
CA ASP A 42 -17.61 -6.46 -9.71
C ASP A 42 -18.44 -7.63 -9.19
N VAL A 43 -18.68 -8.64 -10.03
CA VAL A 43 -19.37 -9.89 -9.66
C VAL A 43 -18.55 -10.66 -8.63
N ALA A 44 -17.24 -10.82 -8.89
CA ALA A 44 -16.32 -11.50 -7.98
C ALA A 44 -16.29 -10.83 -6.60
N LEU A 45 -16.21 -9.51 -6.58
CA LEU A 45 -16.09 -8.73 -5.36
C LEU A 45 -17.39 -8.75 -4.54
N LYS A 46 -18.55 -8.59 -5.18
CA LYS A 46 -19.86 -8.71 -4.51
C LYS A 46 -20.04 -10.11 -3.92
N THR A 47 -19.71 -11.16 -4.68
CA THR A 47 -19.80 -12.54 -4.20
C THR A 47 -18.83 -12.80 -3.04
N PHE A 48 -17.62 -12.26 -3.10
CA PHE A 48 -16.64 -12.39 -2.02
C PHE A 48 -17.11 -11.68 -0.74
N ILE A 49 -17.61 -10.45 -0.84
CA ILE A 49 -18.17 -9.71 0.29
C ILE A 49 -19.36 -10.46 0.88
N GLU A 50 -20.27 -10.99 0.06
CA GLU A 50 -21.41 -11.77 0.52
C GLU A 50 -20.97 -13.04 1.26
N TRP A 51 -19.96 -13.74 0.73
CA TRP A 51 -19.35 -14.87 1.43
C TRP A 51 -18.73 -14.47 2.79
N LEU A 52 -18.17 -13.27 2.91
CA LEU A 52 -17.64 -12.76 4.18
C LEU A 52 -18.73 -12.36 5.17
N LYS A 53 -19.92 -11.95 4.72
CA LYS A 53 -21.03 -11.56 5.62
C LYS A 53 -21.45 -12.67 6.57
N SER A 54 -21.44 -13.93 6.11
CA SER A 54 -21.73 -15.08 6.97
C SER A 54 -20.62 -15.40 8.00
N ARG A 55 -19.56 -14.58 8.06
CA ARG A 55 -18.37 -14.75 8.92
C ARG A 55 -18.03 -13.44 9.65
N MET A 56 -18.96 -12.49 9.67
CA MET A 56 -18.75 -11.20 10.30
C MET A 56 -18.72 -11.25 11.83
N PRO A 57 -18.00 -10.33 12.48
CA PRO A 57 -16.97 -9.45 11.89
C PRO A 57 -15.67 -10.23 11.63
N CYS A 58 -15.02 -10.02 10.47
CA CYS A 58 -13.78 -10.72 10.13
C CYS A 58 -12.57 -9.77 9.95
N ILE A 59 -11.37 -10.30 10.21
CA ILE A 59 -10.09 -9.67 9.85
C ILE A 59 -9.47 -10.52 8.74
N LEU A 60 -9.09 -9.89 7.64
CA LEU A 60 -8.43 -10.57 6.53
C LEU A 60 -6.92 -10.67 6.79
N VAL A 61 -6.38 -11.86 6.66
CA VAL A 61 -4.95 -12.15 6.89
C VAL A 61 -4.28 -12.38 5.54
N ALA A 62 -3.25 -11.62 5.23
CA ALA A 62 -2.43 -11.83 4.03
C ALA A 62 -1.00 -11.33 4.28
N HIS A 63 0.00 -12.05 3.76
CA HIS A 63 1.41 -11.73 3.93
C HIS A 63 1.78 -10.51 3.08
N ASN A 64 2.43 -9.50 3.67
CA ASN A 64 2.76 -8.23 3.03
C ASN A 64 1.52 -7.43 2.54
N CYS A 65 0.33 -7.70 3.11
CA CYS A 65 -0.93 -7.18 2.60
C CYS A 65 -1.05 -5.64 2.67
N LYS A 66 -0.35 -5.00 3.61
CA LYS A 66 -0.38 -3.53 3.77
C LYS A 66 0.12 -2.80 2.53
N SER A 67 1.11 -3.37 1.84
CA SER A 67 1.72 -2.77 0.65
C SER A 67 1.07 -3.27 -0.66
N PHE A 68 0.34 -4.38 -0.61
CA PHE A 68 -0.18 -5.10 -1.78
C PHE A 68 -1.68 -5.43 -1.66
N ASP A 69 -2.06 -6.60 -1.13
CA ASP A 69 -3.43 -7.16 -1.23
C ASP A 69 -4.52 -6.22 -0.72
N ALA A 70 -4.31 -5.63 0.46
CA ALA A 70 -5.29 -4.74 1.08
C ALA A 70 -5.54 -3.52 0.18
N ARG A 71 -4.49 -3.05 -0.51
CA ARG A 71 -4.63 -1.91 -1.42
C ARG A 71 -5.44 -2.29 -2.65
N PHE A 72 -5.18 -3.43 -3.26
CA PHE A 72 -5.93 -3.86 -4.43
C PHE A 72 -7.40 -4.12 -4.11
N LEU A 73 -7.70 -4.80 -2.99
CA LEU A 73 -9.07 -5.05 -2.57
C LEU A 73 -9.84 -3.74 -2.31
N VAL A 74 -9.25 -2.80 -1.56
CA VAL A 74 -9.88 -1.51 -1.28
C VAL A 74 -10.07 -0.68 -2.55
N GLN A 75 -9.07 -0.64 -3.44
CA GLN A 75 -9.20 0.08 -4.70
C GLN A 75 -10.28 -0.54 -5.60
N ALA A 76 -10.38 -1.87 -5.63
CA ALA A 76 -11.43 -2.55 -6.37
C ALA A 76 -12.82 -2.24 -5.79
N ALA A 77 -12.96 -2.20 -4.46
CA ALA A 77 -14.21 -1.84 -3.80
C ALA A 77 -14.64 -0.40 -4.07
N GLU A 78 -13.70 0.55 -4.02
CA GLU A 78 -13.96 1.94 -4.41
C GLU A 78 -14.44 2.04 -5.86
N LYS A 79 -13.73 1.40 -6.80
CA LYS A 79 -14.04 1.48 -8.24
C LYS A 79 -15.36 0.82 -8.62
N ASN A 80 -15.83 -0.15 -7.85
CA ASN A 80 -17.06 -0.89 -8.12
C ASN A 80 -18.23 -0.50 -7.20
N GLY A 81 -18.08 0.58 -6.41
CA GLY A 81 -19.16 1.13 -5.59
C GLY A 81 -19.60 0.24 -4.42
N VAL A 82 -18.73 -0.65 -3.93
CA VAL A 82 -19.03 -1.60 -2.84
C VAL A 82 -18.18 -1.35 -1.59
N MET A 83 -17.63 -0.13 -1.46
CA MET A 83 -16.76 0.24 -0.34
C MET A 83 -17.49 0.19 1.01
N ASP A 84 -18.73 0.65 1.06
CA ASP A 84 -19.52 0.65 2.30
C ASP A 84 -19.83 -0.77 2.78
N ASP A 85 -20.15 -1.68 1.84
CA ASP A 85 -20.37 -3.09 2.17
C ASP A 85 -19.08 -3.74 2.67
N LEU A 86 -17.94 -3.43 2.05
CA LEU A 86 -16.63 -3.93 2.49
C LEU A 86 -16.31 -3.45 3.91
N VAL A 87 -16.49 -2.15 4.21
CA VAL A 87 -16.20 -1.56 5.53
C VAL A 87 -17.11 -2.14 6.61
N LYS A 88 -18.39 -2.40 6.31
CA LYS A 88 -19.33 -3.05 7.25
C LYS A 88 -18.98 -4.52 7.51
N THR A 89 -18.45 -5.20 6.50
CA THR A 89 -18.20 -6.66 6.54
C THR A 89 -16.81 -6.99 7.13
N VAL A 90 -15.79 -6.20 6.79
CA VAL A 90 -14.39 -6.46 7.13
C VAL A 90 -13.91 -5.46 8.18
N SER A 91 -13.59 -5.94 9.37
CA SER A 91 -13.05 -5.11 10.47
C SER A 91 -11.69 -4.50 10.15
N GLY A 92 -10.92 -5.16 9.29
CA GLY A 92 -9.59 -4.74 8.90
C GLY A 92 -8.78 -5.87 8.28
N PHE A 93 -7.51 -5.59 8.12
CA PHE A 93 -6.49 -6.50 7.63
C PHE A 93 -5.44 -6.71 8.71
N THR A 94 -4.70 -7.81 8.63
CA THR A 94 -3.48 -7.99 9.41
C THR A 94 -2.40 -8.62 8.55
N ASP A 95 -1.18 -8.17 8.75
CA ASP A 95 0.00 -8.67 8.07
C ASP A 95 0.81 -9.53 9.05
N PRO A 96 0.79 -10.87 8.91
CA PRO A 96 1.56 -11.78 9.74
C PRO A 96 3.06 -11.49 9.74
N LEU A 97 3.58 -10.80 8.71
CA LEU A 97 4.98 -10.40 8.64
C LEU A 97 5.43 -9.62 9.88
N SER A 98 4.60 -8.70 10.37
CA SER A 98 4.93 -7.91 11.57
C SER A 98 4.90 -8.79 12.82
N ALA A 99 3.95 -9.73 12.90
CA ALA A 99 3.86 -10.68 13.99
C ALA A 99 5.05 -11.66 14.02
N PHE A 100 5.48 -12.16 12.87
CA PHE A 100 6.65 -13.03 12.75
C PHE A 100 7.97 -12.29 13.00
N ARG A 101 8.08 -11.01 12.64
CA ARG A 101 9.23 -10.17 13.02
C ARG A 101 9.35 -9.98 14.53
N GLU A 102 8.22 -9.83 15.22
CA GLU A 102 8.20 -9.74 16.67
C GLU A 102 8.53 -11.09 17.33
N LEU A 103 7.98 -12.18 16.82
CA LEU A 103 8.18 -13.52 17.38
C LEU A 103 9.58 -14.09 17.09
N LEU A 104 10.14 -13.78 15.93
CA LEU A 104 11.38 -14.36 15.41
C LEU A 104 12.33 -13.25 14.91
N PRO A 105 12.78 -12.33 15.79
CA PRO A 105 13.53 -11.14 15.39
C PRO A 105 14.88 -11.46 14.73
N GLU A 106 15.50 -12.57 15.10
CA GLU A 106 16.83 -12.99 14.60
C GLU A 106 16.81 -13.57 13.17
N ARG A 107 15.63 -13.77 12.56
CA ARG A 107 15.55 -14.33 11.21
C ARG A 107 15.96 -13.31 10.16
N LYS A 108 16.92 -13.70 9.32
CA LYS A 108 17.38 -12.91 8.16
C LYS A 108 16.29 -12.64 7.13
N SER A 109 15.37 -13.59 6.94
CA SER A 109 14.25 -13.48 6.00
C SER A 109 12.94 -13.85 6.65
N GLN A 110 11.94 -13.04 6.34
CA GLN A 110 10.57 -13.18 6.78
C GLN A 110 9.61 -13.32 5.57
N SER A 111 10.14 -13.64 4.38
CA SER A 111 9.28 -14.00 3.25
C SER A 111 8.47 -15.24 3.60
N GLN A 112 7.27 -15.38 3.04
CA GLN A 112 6.42 -16.52 3.31
C GLN A 112 7.15 -17.83 3.01
N GLU A 113 7.81 -17.96 1.85
CA GLU A 113 8.61 -19.13 1.49
C GLU A 113 9.67 -19.49 2.54
N ASN A 114 10.43 -18.50 3.02
CA ASN A 114 11.44 -18.74 4.05
C ASN A 114 10.82 -19.14 5.40
N LEU A 115 9.65 -18.60 5.73
CA LEU A 115 8.91 -18.98 6.93
C LEU A 115 8.36 -20.40 6.82
N VAL A 116 7.77 -20.77 5.68
CA VAL A 116 7.26 -22.13 5.44
C VAL A 116 8.42 -23.13 5.46
N GLN A 117 9.50 -22.87 4.74
CA GLN A 117 10.65 -23.77 4.73
C GLN A 117 11.26 -23.91 6.13
N GLY A 118 11.44 -22.79 6.84
CA GLY A 118 12.10 -22.80 8.14
C GLY A 118 11.25 -23.29 9.32
N LEU A 119 9.92 -23.16 9.25
CA LEU A 119 9.02 -23.51 10.36
C LEU A 119 8.15 -24.75 10.09
N LEU A 120 7.80 -24.99 8.83
CA LEU A 120 7.00 -26.14 8.40
C LEU A 120 7.83 -27.21 7.68
N GLY A 121 9.10 -26.94 7.36
CA GLY A 121 10.01 -27.92 6.76
C GLY A 121 9.63 -28.32 5.33
N LYS A 122 8.91 -27.46 4.61
CA LYS A 122 8.42 -27.75 3.26
C LYS A 122 8.52 -26.55 2.32
N SER A 123 8.56 -26.82 1.03
CA SER A 123 8.30 -25.84 -0.03
C SER A 123 6.83 -25.92 -0.48
N TYR A 124 6.41 -24.95 -1.29
CA TYR A 124 5.11 -24.93 -1.94
C TYR A 124 5.20 -24.12 -3.24
N GLU A 125 4.17 -24.19 -4.08
CA GLU A 125 4.06 -23.39 -5.31
C GLU A 125 3.81 -21.92 -4.96
N ALA A 126 4.88 -21.17 -4.68
CA ALA A 126 4.80 -19.73 -4.44
C ALA A 126 4.27 -19.02 -5.70
N HIS A 127 3.55 -17.92 -5.51
CA HIS A 127 2.83 -17.19 -6.57
C HIS A 127 1.60 -17.92 -7.12
N ASN A 128 1.28 -19.12 -6.63
CA ASN A 128 -0.05 -19.69 -6.74
C ASN A 128 -0.86 -19.26 -5.53
N ALA A 129 -1.82 -18.38 -5.76
CA ALA A 129 -2.47 -17.72 -4.67
C ALA A 129 -3.32 -18.63 -3.76
N LEU A 130 -3.84 -19.74 -4.28
CA LEU A 130 -4.51 -20.74 -3.42
C LEU A 130 -3.49 -21.44 -2.52
N ALA A 131 -2.35 -21.84 -3.08
CA ALA A 131 -1.26 -22.44 -2.31
C ALA A 131 -0.69 -21.45 -1.28
N ASP A 132 -0.58 -20.17 -1.65
CA ASP A 132 -0.17 -19.08 -0.74
C ASP A 132 -1.13 -18.99 0.46
N VAL A 133 -2.44 -18.91 0.23
CA VAL A 133 -3.42 -18.79 1.33
C VAL A 133 -3.48 -20.05 2.19
N GLN A 134 -3.46 -21.24 1.58
CA GLN A 134 -3.48 -22.50 2.32
C GLN A 134 -2.25 -22.66 3.21
N THR A 135 -1.08 -22.28 2.69
CA THR A 135 0.17 -22.41 3.44
C THR A 135 0.31 -21.30 4.48
N LEU A 136 -0.15 -20.08 4.19
CA LEU A 136 -0.24 -19.00 5.15
C LEU A 136 -1.18 -19.37 6.32
N TYR A 137 -2.32 -20.00 6.04
CA TYR A 137 -3.22 -20.50 7.08
C TYR A 137 -2.52 -21.48 8.01
N GLN A 138 -1.74 -22.44 7.47
CA GLN A 138 -0.97 -23.38 8.29
C GLN A 138 0.07 -22.66 9.17
N LEU A 139 0.80 -21.69 8.62
CA LEU A 139 1.76 -20.89 9.38
C LEU A 139 1.08 -20.11 10.51
N VAL A 140 0.05 -19.35 10.18
CA VAL A 140 -0.63 -18.48 11.14
C VAL A 140 -1.29 -19.31 12.23
N ASN A 141 -2.01 -20.37 11.88
CA ASN A 141 -2.72 -21.21 12.85
C ASN A 141 -1.78 -22.00 13.78
N LYS A 142 -0.57 -22.36 13.30
CA LYS A 142 0.39 -23.13 14.11
C LYS A 142 1.27 -22.24 15.00
N PHE A 143 1.61 -21.03 14.57
CA PHE A 143 2.65 -20.24 15.23
C PHE A 143 2.19 -18.89 15.78
N LEU A 144 1.07 -18.35 15.31
CA LEU A 144 0.58 -17.04 15.74
C LEU A 144 -0.72 -17.19 16.53
N ASN A 145 -0.92 -16.33 17.52
CA ASN A 145 -2.17 -16.23 18.25
C ASN A 145 -2.97 -15.00 17.80
N VAL A 146 -4.27 -15.02 18.08
CA VAL A 146 -5.21 -13.97 17.67
C VAL A 146 -4.84 -12.60 18.25
N LYS A 147 -4.35 -12.53 19.51
CA LYS A 147 -3.96 -11.26 20.15
C LYS A 147 -2.81 -10.58 19.39
N LEU A 148 -1.81 -11.36 18.99
CA LEU A 148 -0.66 -10.84 18.23
C LEU A 148 -1.09 -10.38 16.83
N LEU A 149 -1.97 -11.12 16.16
CA LEU A 149 -2.53 -10.71 14.86
C LEU A 149 -3.36 -9.42 14.99
N GLN A 150 -4.16 -9.29 16.04
CA GLN A 150 -4.96 -8.09 16.31
C GLN A 150 -4.08 -6.86 16.59
N LYS A 151 -3.00 -7.03 17.37
CA LYS A 151 -2.00 -5.97 17.66
C LYS A 151 -1.45 -5.33 16.38
N HIS A 152 -1.21 -6.14 15.35
CA HIS A 152 -0.67 -5.69 14.06
C HIS A 152 -1.73 -5.42 13.00
N SER A 153 -3.01 -5.44 13.37
CA SER A 153 -4.12 -5.19 12.44
C SER A 153 -4.28 -3.71 12.10
N PHE A 154 -4.86 -3.43 10.93
CA PHE A 154 -5.15 -2.08 10.46
C PHE A 154 -6.51 -2.04 9.75
N LYS A 155 -7.21 -0.90 9.87
CA LYS A 155 -8.59 -0.75 9.39
C LYS A 155 -8.66 -0.61 7.86
N VAL A 156 -9.81 -1.01 7.29
CA VAL A 156 -10.13 -0.77 5.87
C VAL A 156 -10.08 0.73 5.54
N SER A 157 -10.64 1.57 6.41
CA SER A 157 -10.63 3.03 6.27
C SER A 157 -9.22 3.65 6.29
N TRP A 158 -8.30 3.03 7.05
CA TRP A 158 -6.89 3.44 7.06
C TRP A 158 -6.25 3.19 5.68
N VAL A 159 -6.54 2.05 5.05
CA VAL A 159 -6.02 1.73 3.70
C VAL A 159 -6.54 2.72 2.67
N ALA A 160 -7.84 3.05 2.68
CA ALA A 160 -8.43 4.03 1.77
C ALA A 160 -7.76 5.42 1.91
N SER A 161 -7.62 5.88 3.15
CA SER A 161 -6.92 7.13 3.47
C SER A 161 -5.46 7.10 2.99
N TYR A 162 -4.76 5.98 3.23
CA TYR A 162 -3.38 5.81 2.80
C TYR A 162 -3.23 5.83 1.27
N GLN A 163 -4.18 5.24 0.54
CA GLN A 163 -4.16 5.31 -0.92
C GLN A 163 -4.36 6.71 -1.46
N LYS A 164 -5.29 7.48 -0.87
CA LYS A 164 -5.48 8.89 -1.22
C LYS A 164 -4.19 9.67 -1.03
N LEU A 165 -3.53 9.48 0.13
CA LEU A 165 -2.24 10.09 0.42
C LEU A 165 -1.17 9.70 -0.60
N LEU A 166 -1.10 8.43 -1.03
CA LEU A 166 -0.13 8.00 -2.05
C LEU A 166 -0.40 8.62 -3.43
N LYS A 167 -1.66 8.78 -3.83
CA LYS A 167 -2.06 9.46 -5.07
C LYS A 167 -1.66 10.94 -5.01
N GLU A 168 -1.99 11.62 -3.92
CA GLU A 168 -1.61 13.02 -3.68
C GLU A 168 -0.10 13.19 -3.67
N LYS A 169 0.63 12.32 -2.96
CA LYS A 169 2.10 12.32 -2.94
C LYS A 169 2.68 12.21 -4.36
N LYS A 170 2.15 11.32 -5.21
CA LYS A 170 2.60 11.19 -6.60
C LYS A 170 2.42 12.49 -7.39
N LEU A 171 1.28 13.16 -7.21
CA LEU A 171 1.01 14.46 -7.84
C LEU A 171 1.96 15.55 -7.30
N LEU A 172 2.15 15.61 -6.00
CA LEU A 172 3.03 16.60 -5.36
C LEU A 172 4.50 16.43 -5.76
N VAL A 173 4.98 15.19 -5.92
CA VAL A 173 6.36 14.92 -6.41
C VAL A 173 6.60 15.60 -7.75
N ASN A 174 5.63 15.58 -8.66
CA ASN A 174 5.76 16.24 -9.96
C ASN A 174 5.91 17.76 -9.82
N THR A 175 5.26 18.37 -8.84
CA THR A 175 5.36 19.83 -8.59
C THR A 175 6.76 20.26 -8.16
N LEU A 176 7.54 19.38 -7.54
CA LEU A 176 8.91 19.65 -7.09
C LEU A 176 9.98 19.25 -8.11
N GLN A 177 9.62 18.61 -9.22
CA GLN A 177 10.59 18.21 -10.25
C GLN A 177 11.42 19.36 -10.82
N PRO A 178 10.86 20.58 -11.07
CA PRO A 178 11.67 21.72 -11.51
C PRO A 178 12.81 22.03 -10.53
N LEU A 179 12.53 21.99 -9.22
CA LEU A 179 13.53 22.24 -8.17
C LEU A 179 14.63 21.18 -8.14
N VAL A 180 14.27 19.92 -8.43
CA VAL A 180 15.23 18.82 -8.52
C VAL A 180 16.12 18.98 -9.75
N ARG A 181 15.53 19.30 -10.91
CA ARG A 181 16.27 19.48 -12.19
C ARG A 181 17.25 20.65 -12.12
N GLU A 182 16.85 21.74 -11.48
CA GLU A 182 17.66 22.94 -11.29
C GLU A 182 18.60 22.83 -10.09
N LYS A 183 18.66 21.66 -9.43
CA LYS A 183 19.57 21.35 -8.33
C LYS A 183 19.40 22.24 -7.09
N TYR A 184 18.23 22.88 -6.92
CA TYR A 184 17.86 23.53 -5.66
C TYR A 184 17.68 22.51 -4.53
N ILE A 185 17.12 21.33 -4.85
CA ILE A 185 16.97 20.24 -3.88
C ILE A 185 17.31 18.88 -4.50
N SER A 186 17.66 17.91 -3.66
CA SER A 186 17.83 16.52 -4.11
C SER A 186 16.48 15.82 -4.29
N ALA A 187 16.46 14.73 -5.08
CA ALA A 187 15.28 13.87 -5.22
C ALA A 187 14.78 13.34 -3.86
N SER A 188 15.71 12.95 -2.97
CA SER A 188 15.37 12.51 -1.61
C SER A 188 14.70 13.61 -0.79
N MET A 189 15.10 14.88 -0.99
CA MET A 189 14.46 16.01 -0.32
C MET A 189 13.05 16.27 -0.86
N ALA A 190 12.85 16.18 -2.18
CA ALA A 190 11.52 16.27 -2.77
C ALA A 190 10.58 15.16 -2.25
N ILE A 191 11.10 13.95 -2.06
CA ILE A 191 10.36 12.85 -1.42
C ILE A 191 10.01 13.18 0.04
N LYS A 192 10.91 13.79 0.81
CA LYS A 192 10.62 14.23 2.19
C LYS A 192 9.53 15.29 2.24
N CYS A 193 9.63 16.34 1.43
CA CYS A 193 8.59 17.38 1.33
C CYS A 193 7.21 16.76 1.04
N THR A 194 7.14 15.92 0.01
CA THR A 194 5.87 15.35 -0.48
C THR A 194 5.31 14.29 0.46
N SER A 195 6.17 13.54 1.17
CA SER A 195 5.74 12.62 2.23
C SER A 195 5.11 13.36 3.41
N SER A 196 5.48 14.64 3.59
CA SER A 196 4.89 15.55 4.56
C SER A 196 3.74 16.38 4.00
N GLY A 197 3.22 16.03 2.82
CA GLY A 197 2.10 16.73 2.16
C GLY A 197 2.46 18.06 1.50
N LEU A 198 3.75 18.38 1.36
CA LEU A 198 4.22 19.66 0.80
C LEU A 198 4.67 19.48 -0.66
N GLY A 199 4.00 20.17 -1.57
CA GLY A 199 4.45 20.39 -2.95
C GLY A 199 4.80 21.86 -3.19
N LEU A 200 5.23 22.20 -4.41
CA LEU A 200 5.62 23.57 -4.75
C LEU A 200 4.49 24.59 -4.52
N PRO A 201 3.23 24.34 -4.91
CA PRO A 201 2.13 25.29 -4.65
C PRO A 201 1.91 25.55 -3.16
N HIS A 202 2.07 24.53 -2.32
CA HIS A 202 1.95 24.69 -0.86
C HIS A 202 3.06 25.59 -0.31
N LEU A 203 4.29 25.38 -0.77
CA LEU A 203 5.43 26.20 -0.36
C LEU A 203 5.28 27.66 -0.84
N GLN A 204 4.75 27.88 -2.04
CA GLN A 204 4.44 29.21 -2.57
C GLN A 204 3.38 29.93 -1.72
N VAL A 205 2.28 29.24 -1.37
CA VAL A 205 1.24 29.83 -0.51
C VAL A 205 1.77 30.16 0.89
N VAL A 206 2.59 29.27 1.47
CA VAL A 206 3.24 29.53 2.77
C VAL A 206 4.17 30.74 2.68
N CYS A 207 4.94 30.85 1.58
CA CYS A 207 5.82 31.98 1.33
C CYS A 207 5.04 33.29 1.13
N GLN A 208 3.93 33.27 0.42
CA GLN A 208 3.07 34.46 0.25
C GLN A 208 2.53 34.97 1.59
N ARG A 209 2.19 34.05 2.52
CA ARG A 209 1.59 34.40 3.81
C ARG A 209 2.62 34.80 4.87
N GLY A 210 3.74 34.08 4.94
CA GLY A 210 4.73 34.19 6.02
C GLY A 210 6.14 34.52 5.55
N LYS A 211 6.33 34.80 4.25
CA LYS A 211 7.63 35.01 3.62
C LYS A 211 8.59 33.85 3.94
N GLU A 212 9.88 34.15 4.09
CA GLU A 212 10.91 33.15 4.40
C GLU A 212 10.65 32.42 5.72
N GLU A 213 10.23 33.14 6.75
CA GLU A 213 10.01 32.56 8.08
C GLU A 213 8.85 31.58 8.10
N GLY A 214 7.78 31.85 7.34
CA GLY A 214 6.68 30.90 7.16
C GLY A 214 7.17 29.58 6.55
N VAL A 215 8.03 29.65 5.53
CA VAL A 215 8.61 28.46 4.90
C VAL A 215 9.51 27.70 5.87
N LYS A 216 10.37 28.40 6.63
CA LYS A 216 11.22 27.77 7.66
C LYS A 216 10.38 27.06 8.72
N GLN A 217 9.35 27.73 9.25
CA GLN A 217 8.48 27.18 10.29
C GLN A 217 7.81 25.88 9.83
N VAL A 218 7.27 25.85 8.62
CA VAL A 218 6.62 24.65 8.07
C VAL A 218 7.63 23.53 7.83
N LEU A 219 8.81 23.80 7.28
CA LEU A 219 9.81 22.76 6.99
C LEU A 219 10.49 22.20 8.24
N MET A 220 10.56 23.00 9.30
CA MET A 220 11.22 22.67 10.57
C MET A 220 10.25 22.17 11.66
N GLU A 221 8.94 22.23 11.43
CA GLU A 221 7.90 21.70 12.32
C GLU A 221 8.28 20.30 12.82
N ARG A 222 8.15 20.01 14.11
CA ARG A 222 8.67 18.76 14.70
C ARG A 222 7.58 17.71 14.86
N PHE A 223 7.85 16.51 14.35
CA PHE A 223 7.08 15.30 14.61
C PHE A 223 8.03 14.22 15.12
N ASP A 224 7.74 13.63 16.28
CA ASP A 224 8.60 12.64 16.94
C ASP A 224 10.07 13.12 17.07
N ASN A 225 10.23 14.36 17.55
CA ASN A 225 11.51 15.07 17.69
C ASN A 225 12.35 15.24 16.40
N LYS A 226 11.80 14.91 15.22
CA LYS A 226 12.45 15.11 13.92
C LYS A 226 11.79 16.26 13.16
N PRO A 227 12.56 17.06 12.40
CA PRO A 227 11.97 18.09 11.54
C PRO A 227 11.12 17.45 10.44
N ARG A 228 10.01 18.09 10.10
CA ARG A 228 9.03 17.66 9.09
C ARG A 228 9.67 17.43 7.73
N VAL A 229 10.66 18.25 7.37
CA VAL A 229 11.46 18.09 6.15
C VAL A 229 12.95 18.19 6.45
N SER A 230 13.40 19.32 7.00
CA SER A 230 14.82 19.56 7.30
C SER A 230 15.01 20.75 8.24
N SER A 231 16.05 20.68 9.06
CA SER A 231 16.59 21.81 9.84
C SER A 231 17.92 22.33 9.28
N ASN A 232 18.38 21.81 8.14
CA ASN A 232 19.65 22.21 7.54
C ASN A 232 19.52 23.58 6.88
N LYS A 233 20.24 24.59 7.39
CA LYS A 233 20.19 25.97 6.91
C LYS A 233 20.43 26.12 5.41
N ARG A 234 21.34 25.34 4.82
CA ARG A 234 21.64 25.38 3.38
C ARG A 234 20.46 24.89 2.54
N VAL A 235 19.86 23.78 2.95
CA VAL A 235 18.68 23.22 2.28
C VAL A 235 17.50 24.19 2.37
N LEU A 236 17.27 24.78 3.56
CA LEU A 236 16.20 25.76 3.76
C LEU A 236 16.39 26.98 2.84
N ALA A 237 17.61 27.53 2.78
CA ALA A 237 17.91 28.66 1.91
C ALA A 237 17.66 28.33 0.43
N GLN A 238 18.08 27.16 -0.04
CA GLN A 238 17.84 26.74 -1.43
C GLN A 238 16.35 26.61 -1.76
N ILE A 239 15.55 26.03 -0.84
CA ILE A 239 14.10 25.93 -1.03
C ILE A 239 13.47 27.31 -1.06
N ILE A 240 13.81 28.19 -0.10
CA ILE A 240 13.28 29.55 0.00
C ILE A 240 13.59 30.35 -1.27
N MET A 241 14.85 30.35 -1.72
CA MET A 241 15.25 30.97 -2.98
C MET A 241 14.42 30.44 -4.15
N SER A 242 14.22 29.12 -4.22
CA SER A 242 13.49 28.55 -5.33
C SER A 242 11.99 28.89 -5.37
N VAL A 243 11.43 29.27 -4.22
CA VAL A 243 10.01 29.62 -4.05
C VAL A 243 9.78 31.13 -4.18
N LEU A 244 10.76 31.95 -3.82
CA LEU A 244 10.67 33.42 -3.90
C LEU A 244 10.87 33.96 -5.31
N TYR A 245 11.73 33.34 -6.10
CA TYR A 245 12.13 33.83 -7.42
C TYR A 245 11.39 33.13 -8.57
N ARG A 246 10.17 32.63 -8.29
CA ARG A 246 9.24 31.98 -9.23
C ARG A 246 7.81 32.40 -8.94
#